data_AF-A0A4V5MZ14-F1
#
_entry.id   AF-A0A4V5MZ14-F1
#
_cell.length_a   1.000
_cell.length_b   1.000
_cell.length_c   1.000
_cell.angle_alpha   90.00
_cell.angle_beta   90.00
_cell.angle_gamma   90.00
#
_symmetry.space_group_name_H-M   'P 1'
#
loop_
_entity.id
_entity.type
_entity.pdbx_description
1 polymer ?
#
loop_
_entity_poly.entity_id
_entity_poly.type
_entity_poly.pdbx_seq_one_letter_code
_entity_poly.pdbx_strand_id
1 'polypeptide(L)'
;MSAGWEQAQEAVLPRDELYSWRLGEPISILRESRLTEWLKMGISSFAVAELAGVTPDWLALRYPYCFHDKDVDIDWDRLAKAMALPKLKR
;
A
#
# COMPACT_ATOMS: atom_id res chain seq x y z
N MET A 1 10.00 -4.31 26.65
CA MET A 1 11.32 -4.92 26.41
C MET A 1 12.36 -4.04 27.08
N SER A 2 13.21 -4.58 27.94
CA SER A 2 14.14 -3.78 28.78
C SER A 2 15.43 -3.44 28.04
N ALA A 3 16.03 -2.29 28.39
CA ALA A 3 17.21 -1.70 27.76
C ALA A 3 18.45 -2.62 27.72
N GLY A 4 18.55 -3.58 28.65
CA GLY A 4 19.66 -4.53 28.69
C GLY A 4 19.72 -5.47 27.49
N TRP A 5 18.60 -5.70 26.80
CA TRP A 5 18.55 -6.56 25.63
C TRP A 5 19.02 -5.87 24.34
N GLU A 6 18.83 -4.55 24.27
CA GLU A 6 19.25 -3.75 23.11
C GLU A 6 20.77 -3.57 23.10
N GLN A 7 21.37 -3.31 24.27
CA GLN A 7 22.82 -3.19 24.41
C GLN A 7 23.58 -4.49 24.18
N ALA A 8 23.01 -5.64 24.57
CA ALA A 8 23.65 -6.93 24.34
C ALA A 8 23.68 -7.29 22.84
N GLN A 9 22.70 -6.85 22.04
CA GLN A 9 22.66 -7.10 20.60
C GLN A 9 23.63 -6.20 19.82
N GLU A 10 23.72 -4.92 20.15
CA GLU A 10 24.61 -3.97 19.46
C GLU A 10 26.09 -4.34 19.55
N ALA A 11 26.48 -5.05 20.61
CA ALA A 11 27.87 -5.44 20.85
C ALA A 11 28.35 -6.66 20.05
N VAL A 12 27.44 -7.46 19.50
CA VAL A 12 27.76 -8.80 18.94
C VAL A 12 27.61 -8.86 17.42
N LEU A 13 26.73 -8.03 16.83
CA LEU A 13 26.38 -8.14 15.41
C LEU A 13 26.92 -6.96 14.58
N PRO A 14 27.43 -7.21 13.35
CA PRO A 14 27.70 -6.16 12.37
C PRO A 14 26.46 -5.31 12.10
N ARG A 15 26.65 -4.03 11.81
CA ARG A 15 25.56 -3.03 11.70
C ARG A 15 24.50 -3.45 10.68
N ASP A 16 24.94 -4.08 9.61
CA ASP A 16 24.19 -4.63 8.49
C ASP A 16 23.37 -5.88 8.88
N GLU A 17 23.83 -6.66 9.86
CA GLU A 17 23.08 -7.77 10.43
C GLU A 17 22.12 -7.32 11.54
N LEU A 18 22.38 -6.24 12.27
CA LEU A 18 21.37 -5.68 13.21
C LEU A 18 20.07 -5.26 12.50
N TYR A 19 20.14 -4.93 11.21
CA TYR A 19 18.98 -4.52 10.42
C TYR A 19 18.35 -5.65 9.59
N SER A 20 19.03 -6.76 9.29
CA SER A 20 18.46 -7.80 8.43
C SER A 20 17.36 -8.65 9.11
N TRP A 21 17.32 -8.68 10.45
CA TRP A 21 16.38 -9.48 11.26
C TRP A 21 15.16 -8.63 11.66
N ARG A 22 15.29 -7.29 11.61
CA ARG A 22 14.18 -6.32 11.70
C ARG A 22 13.49 -6.07 10.35
N LEU A 23 14.09 -6.47 9.23
CA LEU A 23 13.61 -6.23 7.86
C LEU A 23 12.73 -7.34 7.28
N GLY A 24 12.35 -8.36 8.05
CA GLY A 24 11.44 -9.41 7.60
C GLY A 24 9.99 -9.15 7.97
N GLU A 25 9.69 -9.01 9.27
CA GLU A 25 8.32 -9.22 9.75
C GLU A 25 7.71 -8.16 10.70
N PRO A 26 8.42 -7.29 11.46
CA PRO A 26 7.70 -6.28 12.27
C PRO A 26 7.37 -4.98 11.51
N ILE A 27 8.36 -4.40 10.81
CA ILE A 27 8.22 -3.09 10.17
C ILE A 27 7.43 -3.19 8.87
N SER A 28 7.63 -4.28 8.13
CA SER A 28 6.82 -4.62 6.97
C SER A 28 5.35 -4.73 7.38
N ILE A 29 5.01 -5.46 8.45
CA ILE A 29 3.62 -5.59 8.93
C ILE A 29 3.01 -4.24 9.34
N LEU A 30 3.75 -3.38 10.04
CA LEU A 30 3.24 -2.05 10.42
C LEU A 30 2.99 -1.16 9.20
N ARG A 31 3.93 -1.15 8.25
CA ARG A 31 3.77 -0.43 6.98
C ARG A 31 2.57 -0.96 6.21
N GLU A 32 2.46 -2.27 6.02
CA GLU A 32 1.38 -2.92 5.27
C GLU A 32 0.01 -2.70 5.94
N SER A 33 -0.05 -2.75 7.28
CA SER A 33 -1.25 -2.44 8.06
C SER A 33 -1.67 -0.99 7.88
N ARG A 34 -0.71 -0.06 7.89
CA ARG A 34 -0.99 1.38 7.72
C ARG A 34 -1.48 1.71 6.31
N LEU A 35 -0.87 1.11 5.29
CA LEU A 35 -1.33 1.25 3.90
C LEU A 35 -2.75 0.72 3.74
N THR A 36 -3.04 -0.45 4.31
CA THR A 36 -4.38 -1.04 4.29
C THR A 36 -5.41 -0.16 5.00
N GLU A 37 -5.07 0.39 6.18
CA GLU A 37 -5.93 1.29 6.94
C GLU A 37 -6.28 2.55 6.16
N TRP A 38 -5.28 3.23 5.58
CA TRP A 38 -5.49 4.42 4.77
C TRP A 38 -6.36 4.18 3.55
N LEU A 39 -6.13 3.08 2.82
CA LEU A 39 -6.95 2.72 1.67
C LEU A 39 -8.40 2.43 2.08
N LYS A 40 -8.61 1.71 3.20
CA LYS A 40 -9.96 1.44 3.72
C LYS A 40 -10.69 2.66 4.24
N MET A 41 -9.97 3.69 4.69
CA MET A 41 -10.53 4.99 5.06
C MET A 41 -10.92 5.84 3.84
N GLY A 42 -10.70 5.36 2.62
CA GLY A 42 -11.04 6.08 1.39
C GLY A 42 -10.00 7.14 1.01
N ILE A 43 -8.80 7.11 1.58
CA ILE A 43 -7.71 7.99 1.13
C ILE A 43 -7.32 7.60 -0.29
N SER A 44 -7.18 8.61 -1.16
CA SER A 44 -6.78 8.42 -2.56
C SER A 44 -5.55 7.52 -2.68
N SER A 45 -5.62 6.50 -3.53
CA SER A 45 -4.50 5.59 -3.79
C SER A 45 -3.27 6.31 -4.34
N PHE A 46 -3.45 7.43 -5.05
CA PHE A 46 -2.33 8.28 -5.48
C PHE A 46 -1.60 8.91 -4.29
N ALA A 47 -2.33 9.43 -3.31
CA ALA A 47 -1.74 10.02 -2.12
C ALA A 47 -1.06 8.96 -1.24
N VAL A 48 -1.68 7.79 -1.08
CA VAL A 48 -1.08 6.66 -0.36
C VAL A 48 0.20 6.18 -1.06
N ALA A 49 0.19 6.11 -2.40
CA ALA A 49 1.34 5.68 -3.19
C ALA A 49 2.53 6.66 -3.04
N GLU A 50 2.25 7.96 -3.11
CA GLU A 50 3.25 9.02 -2.89
C GLU A 50 3.88 8.92 -1.50
N LEU A 51 3.07 8.83 -0.45
CA LEU A 51 3.54 8.71 0.94
C LEU A 51 4.36 7.43 1.17
N ALA A 52 4.05 6.36 0.44
CA ALA A 52 4.69 5.08 0.58
C ALA A 52 5.91 4.89 -0.33
N GLY A 53 6.17 5.84 -1.26
CA GLY A 53 7.21 5.74 -2.27
C GLY A 53 7.00 4.59 -3.27
N VAL A 54 5.75 4.30 -3.62
CA VAL A 54 5.38 3.22 -4.58
C VAL A 54 4.49 3.77 -5.69
N THR A 55 4.17 2.95 -6.68
CA THR A 55 3.18 3.32 -7.71
C THR A 55 1.75 2.98 -7.26
N PRO A 56 0.74 3.71 -7.74
CA PRO A 56 -0.67 3.35 -7.48
C PRO A 56 -1.01 1.93 -7.94
N ASP A 57 -0.47 1.50 -9.10
CA ASP A 57 -0.67 0.15 -9.63
C ASP A 57 -0.14 -0.94 -8.69
N TRP A 58 0.98 -0.67 -8.00
CA TRP A 58 1.53 -1.59 -7.01
C TRP A 58 0.56 -1.80 -5.84
N LEU A 59 -0.14 -0.75 -5.40
CA LEU A 59 -1.16 -0.85 -4.35
C LEU A 59 -2.37 -1.67 -4.81
N ALA A 60 -2.84 -1.46 -6.05
CA ALA A 60 -3.97 -2.18 -6.62
C ALA A 60 -3.68 -3.70 -6.73
N LEU A 61 -2.47 -4.07 -7.14
CA LEU A 61 -2.05 -5.46 -7.22
C LEU A 61 -1.89 -6.12 -5.85
N ARG A 62 -1.43 -5.39 -4.84
CA ARG A 62 -1.12 -5.94 -3.52
C ARG A 62 -2.30 -5.94 -2.55
N TYR A 63 -3.21 -4.97 -2.67
CA TYR A 63 -4.39 -4.85 -1.83
C TYR A 63 -5.68 -4.76 -2.65
N PRO A 64 -5.96 -5.73 -3.54
CA PRO A 64 -7.12 -5.65 -4.44
C PRO A 64 -8.45 -5.55 -3.66
N TYR A 65 -8.50 -6.12 -2.46
CA TYR A 65 -9.66 -6.07 -1.57
C TYR A 65 -9.97 -4.67 -0.99
N CYS A 66 -9.04 -3.71 -1.06
CA CYS A 66 -9.27 -2.33 -0.64
C CYS A 66 -9.92 -1.47 -1.74
N PHE A 67 -9.90 -1.94 -2.99
CA PHE A 67 -10.50 -1.26 -4.14
C PHE A 67 -11.84 -1.88 -4.54
N HIS A 68 -12.19 -3.00 -3.91
CA HIS A 68 -13.43 -3.69 -4.14
C HIS A 68 -14.50 -3.06 -3.25
N ASP A 69 -15.18 -2.05 -3.78
CA ASP A 69 -16.38 -1.55 -3.15
C ASP A 69 -17.52 -2.55 -3.42
N LYS A 70 -17.93 -3.30 -2.39
CA LYS A 70 -18.93 -4.37 -2.52
C LYS A 70 -20.34 -3.83 -2.82
N ASP A 71 -20.53 -2.52 -2.67
CA ASP A 71 -21.81 -1.83 -2.87
C ASP A 71 -21.80 -0.83 -4.03
N VAL A 72 -20.71 -0.75 -4.82
CA VAL A 72 -20.71 0.05 -6.05
C VAL A 72 -21.30 -0.78 -7.16
N ASP A 73 -22.60 -0.59 -7.38
CA ASP A 73 -23.22 -0.95 -8.65
C ASP A 73 -22.57 -0.08 -9.73
N ILE A 74 -21.73 -0.70 -10.56
CA ILE A 74 -21.11 -0.01 -11.68
C ILE A 74 -22.24 0.34 -12.65
N ASP A 75 -22.56 1.62 -12.75
CA ASP A 75 -23.43 2.13 -13.80
C ASP A 75 -22.73 1.96 -15.16
N TRP A 76 -22.93 0.77 -15.74
CA TRP A 76 -22.34 0.35 -17.01
C TRP A 76 -22.72 1.27 -18.16
N ASP A 77 -23.90 1.89 -18.10
CA ASP A 77 -24.34 2.86 -19.11
C ASP A 77 -23.54 4.16 -19.02
N ARG A 78 -23.26 4.62 -17.80
CA ARG A 78 -22.38 5.79 -17.58
C ARG A 78 -20.93 5.49 -17.98
N LEU A 79 -20.43 4.30 -17.67
CA LEU A 79 -19.09 3.88 -18.08
C LEU A 79 -18.97 3.81 -19.61
N ALA A 80 -19.95 3.21 -20.29
CA ALA A 80 -20.00 3.13 -21.74
C ALA A 80 -20.00 4.52 -22.40
N LYS A 81 -20.72 5.49 -21.83
CA LYS A 81 -20.69 6.89 -22.29
C LYS A 81 -19.33 7.55 -22.07
N ALA A 82 -18.68 7.31 -20.94
CA ALA A 82 -17.36 7.87 -20.65
C ALA A 82 -16.27 7.30 -21.56
N MET A 83 -16.36 6.02 -21.92
CA MET A 83 -15.44 5.35 -22.84
C MET A 83 -15.78 5.54 -24.33
N ALA A 84 -16.93 6.15 -24.64
CA ALA A 84 -17.28 6.43 -26.03
C ALA A 84 -16.34 7.49 -26.59
N LEU A 85 -15.42 7.07 -27.46
CA LEU A 85 -14.56 7.99 -28.20
C LEU A 85 -15.43 8.93 -29.05
N PRO A 86 -15.08 10.23 -29.13
CA PRO A 86 -15.80 11.14 -30.01
C PRO A 86 -15.72 10.62 -31.43
N LYS A 87 -16.88 10.41 -32.06
CA LYS A 87 -16.95 10.00 -33.46
C LYS A 87 -16.22 11.07 -34.28
N LEU A 88 -15.08 10.68 -34.86
CA LEU A 88 -14.36 11.51 -35.81
C LEU A 88 -15.35 11.82 -36.94
N LYS A 89 -15.80 13.08 -37.03
CA LYS A 89 -16.58 13.54 -38.18
C LYS A 89 -15.63 13.48 -39.38
N ARG A 90 -16.00 12.63 -40.33
CA ARG A 90 -15.29 12.41 -41.58
C ARG A 90 -15.35 13.65 -42.46
#